data_AF-A0A7I7W8D9-F1
#
_entry.id   AF-A0A7I7W8D9-F1
#
_cell.length_a   1.000
_cell.length_b   1.000
_cell.length_c   1.000
_cell.angle_alpha   90.00
_cell.angle_beta   90.00
_cell.angle_gamma   90.00
#
_symmetry.space_group_name_H-M   'P 1'
#
loop_
_entity.id
_entity.type
_entity.pdbx_description
1 polymer ?
#
loop_
_entity_poly.entity_id
_entity_poly.type
_entity_poly.pdbx_seq_one_letter_code
_entity_poly.pdbx_strand_id
1 'polypeptide(L)'
;MAGLDDLFAQIPTSDIAGKLGVDESEVNSAVQLLVPVLVGGVHQSAQDPDNASAIESEASSHAARGLLDTGVNHVDENQGQQAIARIFGGNDTSQVAAALSGSGAGNADLIQKLLPILAPIVLAYIGKQMTQQKGGPAPAEEKASGGALNDVLGSILSGMSGSRNKSLGGVLGDVLGSKAGDILGGLFGKK
;
A
#
# COMPACT_ATOMS: atom_id res chain seq x y z
N MET A 1 7.10 5.80 -12.99
CA MET A 1 6.02 4.94 -12.46
C MET A 1 6.00 5.23 -10.97
N ALA A 2 4.98 5.93 -10.49
CA ALA A 2 4.98 6.51 -9.14
C ALA A 2 3.77 5.96 -8.38
N GLY A 3 4.00 5.41 -7.20
CA GLY A 3 2.98 4.78 -6.37
C GLY A 3 3.63 3.76 -5.44
N LEU A 4 3.63 2.49 -5.85
CA LEU A 4 4.09 1.40 -4.98
C LEU A 4 5.62 1.34 -4.84
N ASP A 5 6.37 1.46 -5.93
CA ASP A 5 7.84 1.44 -5.91
C ASP A 5 8.43 2.62 -5.13
N ASP A 6 7.78 3.78 -5.24
CA ASP A 6 8.14 5.00 -4.51
C ASP A 6 7.78 4.90 -3.01
N LEU A 7 6.66 4.24 -2.70
CA LEU A 7 6.32 3.87 -1.32
C LEU A 7 7.36 2.91 -0.72
N PHE A 8 7.78 1.89 -1.46
CA PHE A 8 8.85 0.98 -0.99
C PHE A 8 10.17 1.70 -0.76
N ALA A 9 10.55 2.63 -1.65
CA ALA A 9 11.76 3.43 -1.49
C ALA A 9 11.72 4.40 -0.29
N GLN A 10 10.53 4.77 0.18
CA GLN A 10 10.36 5.63 1.35
C GLN A 10 10.27 4.86 2.68
N ILE A 11 10.19 3.52 2.65
CA ILE A 11 10.19 2.70 3.87
C ILE A 11 11.65 2.47 4.31
N PRO A 12 12.05 2.89 5.52
CA PRO A 12 13.42 2.72 6.00
C PRO A 12 13.69 1.27 6.46
N THR A 13 13.84 0.33 5.51
CA THR A 13 14.01 -1.10 5.80
C THR A 13 15.19 -1.39 6.71
N SER A 14 16.32 -0.70 6.51
CA SER A 14 17.52 -0.84 7.34
C SER A 14 17.30 -0.42 8.79
N ASP A 15 16.60 0.71 9.04
CA ASP A 15 16.32 1.16 10.41
C ASP A 15 15.33 0.23 11.11
N ILE A 16 14.34 -0.26 10.39
CA ILE A 16 13.35 -1.21 10.92
C ILE A 16 14.04 -2.53 11.27
N ALA A 17 14.92 -3.03 10.40
CA ALA A 17 15.75 -4.22 10.65
C ALA A 17 16.60 -4.06 11.91
N GLY A 18 17.28 -2.91 12.06
CA GLY A 18 18.06 -2.57 13.24
C GLY A 18 17.24 -2.52 14.53
N LYS A 19 16.01 -1.98 14.47
CA LYS A 19 15.09 -1.95 15.62
C LYS A 19 14.57 -3.33 16.01
N LEU A 20 14.25 -4.17 15.04
CA LEU A 20 13.64 -5.48 15.26
C LEU A 20 14.66 -6.59 15.52
N GLY A 21 15.94 -6.34 15.24
CA GLY A 21 17.01 -7.33 15.37
C GLY A 21 16.91 -8.46 14.35
N VAL A 22 16.40 -8.17 13.15
CA VAL A 22 16.25 -9.13 12.05
C VAL A 22 17.02 -8.66 10.81
N ASP A 23 17.20 -9.54 9.83
CA ASP A 23 17.86 -9.19 8.58
C ASP A 23 17.03 -8.23 7.73
N GLU A 24 17.69 -7.27 7.09
CA GLU A 24 17.03 -6.30 6.19
C GLU A 24 16.31 -7.01 5.02
N SER A 25 16.86 -8.12 4.54
CA SER A 25 16.23 -8.96 3.52
C SER A 25 14.88 -9.53 3.98
N GLU A 26 14.76 -9.93 5.24
CA GLU A 26 13.50 -10.41 5.80
C GLU A 26 12.47 -9.29 5.94
N VAL A 27 12.91 -8.11 6.39
CA VAL A 27 12.06 -6.91 6.46
C VAL A 27 11.56 -6.53 5.08
N ASN A 28 12.43 -6.49 4.07
CA ASN A 28 12.06 -6.14 2.71
C ASN A 28 11.04 -7.12 2.13
N SER A 29 11.24 -8.43 2.34
CA SER A 29 10.28 -9.46 1.91
C SER A 29 8.91 -9.27 2.57
N ALA A 30 8.90 -8.98 3.87
CA ALA A 30 7.67 -8.75 4.61
C ALA A 30 6.97 -7.43 4.19
N VAL A 31 7.73 -6.37 3.92
CA VAL A 31 7.21 -5.10 3.40
C VAL A 31 6.50 -5.29 2.05
N GLN A 32 7.10 -6.07 1.14
CA GLN A 32 6.50 -6.35 -0.17
C GLN A 32 5.16 -7.10 -0.06
N LEU A 33 4.98 -7.91 0.99
CA LEU A 33 3.74 -8.62 1.26
C LEU A 33 2.71 -7.75 2.00
N LEU A 34 3.16 -6.96 2.97
CA LEU A 34 2.29 -6.21 3.88
C LEU A 34 1.79 -4.90 3.28
N VAL A 35 2.60 -4.20 2.48
CA VAL A 35 2.20 -2.92 1.90
C VAL A 35 0.94 -3.06 1.04
N PRO A 36 0.83 -4.04 0.12
CA PRO A 36 -0.42 -4.25 -0.61
C PRO A 36 -1.63 -4.55 0.28
N VAL A 37 -1.43 -5.32 1.35
CA VAL A 37 -2.49 -5.65 2.31
C VAL A 37 -2.95 -4.41 3.07
N LEU A 38 -2.01 -3.57 3.52
CA LEU A 38 -2.29 -2.31 4.20
C LEU A 38 -3.04 -1.35 3.28
N VAL A 39 -2.57 -1.16 2.05
CA VAL A 39 -3.25 -0.30 1.05
C VAL A 39 -4.66 -0.84 0.73
N GLY A 40 -4.83 -2.15 0.61
CA GLY A 40 -6.13 -2.79 0.43
C GLY A 40 -7.06 -2.61 1.63
N GLY A 41 -6.53 -2.73 2.86
CA GLY A 41 -7.26 -2.47 4.10
C GLY A 41 -7.72 -1.02 4.18
N VAL A 42 -6.82 -0.07 3.91
CA VAL A 42 -7.15 1.37 3.88
C VAL A 42 -8.27 1.62 2.87
N HIS A 43 -8.17 1.05 1.67
CA HIS A 43 -9.20 1.18 0.64
C HIS A 43 -10.54 0.59 1.07
N GLN A 44 -10.54 -0.57 1.73
CA GLN A 44 -11.74 -1.19 2.25
C GLN A 44 -12.37 -0.36 3.38
N SER A 45 -11.59 0.15 4.32
CA SER A 45 -12.07 1.03 5.39
C SER A 45 -12.56 2.38 4.84
N ALA A 46 -11.91 2.93 3.81
CA ALA A 46 -12.30 4.18 3.17
C ALA A 46 -13.60 4.09 2.35
N GLN A 47 -14.18 2.90 2.18
CA GLN A 47 -15.54 2.76 1.64
C GLN A 47 -16.58 3.34 2.59
N ASP A 48 -16.28 3.38 3.89
CA ASP A 48 -17.09 4.05 4.89
C ASP A 48 -16.64 5.52 5.05
N PRO A 49 -17.55 6.50 4.93
CA PRO A 49 -17.20 7.92 4.91
C PRO A 49 -16.64 8.44 6.24
N ASP A 50 -17.08 7.88 7.37
CA ASP A 50 -16.57 8.25 8.69
C ASP A 50 -15.12 7.75 8.86
N ASN A 51 -14.87 6.51 8.45
CA ASN A 51 -13.52 5.94 8.45
C ASN A 51 -12.59 6.64 7.45
N ALA A 52 -13.07 6.97 6.25
CA ALA A 52 -12.29 7.70 5.26
C ALA A 52 -11.77 9.02 5.83
N SER A 53 -12.66 9.82 6.42
CA SER A 53 -12.31 11.13 7.02
C SER A 53 -11.28 10.99 8.16
N ALA A 54 -11.43 9.95 8.98
CA ALA A 54 -10.51 9.66 10.08
C ALA A 54 -9.13 9.22 9.59
N ILE A 55 -9.08 8.32 8.60
CA ILE A 55 -7.85 7.85 7.95
C ILE A 55 -7.13 9.00 7.26
N GLU A 56 -7.85 9.86 6.54
CA GLU A 56 -7.28 11.04 5.90
C GLU A 56 -6.64 12.00 6.91
N SER A 57 -7.33 12.24 8.03
CA SER A 57 -6.83 13.10 9.10
C SER A 57 -5.54 12.53 9.70
N GLU A 58 -5.49 11.23 9.96
CA GLU A 58 -4.27 10.56 10.44
C GLU A 58 -3.15 10.60 9.40
N ALA A 59 -3.45 10.26 8.15
CA ALA A 59 -2.49 10.29 7.05
C ALA A 59 -1.87 11.68 6.88
N SER A 60 -2.68 12.74 6.89
CA SER A 60 -2.21 14.12 6.84
C SER A 60 -1.38 14.49 8.08
N SER A 61 -1.81 14.07 9.27
CA SER A 61 -1.11 14.32 10.53
C SER A 61 0.27 13.64 10.56
N HIS A 62 0.38 12.39 10.08
CA HIS A 62 1.64 11.67 9.98
C HIS A 62 2.56 12.25 8.89
N ALA A 63 2.00 12.67 7.76
CA ALA A 63 2.74 13.37 6.71
C ALA A 63 3.32 14.71 7.21
N ALA A 64 2.53 15.50 7.95
CA ALA A 64 2.93 16.79 8.50
C ALA A 64 4.02 16.66 9.58
N ARG A 65 4.04 15.56 10.34
CA ARG A 65 5.12 15.26 11.29
C ARG A 65 6.44 14.86 10.62
N GLY A 66 6.45 14.66 9.31
CA GLY A 66 7.64 14.23 8.59
C GLY A 66 8.13 12.88 9.09
N LEU A 67 7.23 11.93 9.39
CA LEU A 67 7.62 10.59 9.89
C LEU A 67 8.56 9.86 8.92
N LEU A 68 8.47 10.20 7.63
CA LEU A 68 9.32 9.70 6.55
C LEU A 68 10.71 10.38 6.50
N ASP A 69 10.87 11.54 7.16
CA ASP A 69 12.09 12.36 7.18
C ASP A 69 12.82 12.25 8.54
N THR A 70 12.05 12.09 9.63
CA THR A 70 12.54 11.99 11.02
C THR A 70 12.89 10.55 11.44
N GLY A 71 12.59 9.56 10.59
CA GLY A 71 12.92 8.15 10.79
C GLY A 71 11.98 7.40 11.74
N VAL A 72 12.05 6.06 11.70
CA VAL A 72 11.16 5.15 12.44
C VAL A 72 11.28 5.21 13.97
N ASN A 73 12.21 6.02 14.49
CA ASN A 73 12.45 6.22 15.92
C ASN A 73 11.31 6.95 16.64
N HIS A 74 10.53 7.74 15.91
CA HIS A 74 9.39 8.50 16.45
C HIS A 74 8.03 7.83 16.24
N VAL A 75 8.02 6.58 15.77
CA VAL A 75 6.79 5.80 15.63
C VAL A 75 6.34 5.35 17.02
N ASP A 76 5.22 5.91 17.49
CA ASP A 76 4.57 5.46 18.72
C ASP A 76 3.79 4.17 18.43
N GLU A 77 4.17 3.08 19.11
CA GLU A 77 3.55 1.77 18.93
C GLU A 77 2.04 1.79 19.20
N ASN A 78 1.57 2.64 20.12
CA ASN A 78 0.15 2.78 20.42
C ASN A 78 -0.60 3.44 19.27
N GLN A 79 0.02 4.45 18.64
CA GLN A 79 -0.54 5.07 17.44
C GLN A 79 -0.55 4.09 16.27
N GLY A 80 0.49 3.25 16.15
CA GLY A 80 0.56 2.17 15.17
C GLY A 80 -0.57 1.15 15.31
N GLN A 81 -0.89 0.74 16.54
CA GLN A 81 -2.00 -0.18 16.82
C GLN A 81 -3.36 0.45 16.49
N GLN A 82 -3.57 1.73 16.86
CA GLN A 82 -4.80 2.45 16.53
C GLN A 82 -4.99 2.63 15.02
N ALA A 83 -3.90 2.93 14.30
CA ALA A 83 -3.92 3.00 12.84
C ALA A 83 -4.36 1.66 12.24
N ILE A 84 -3.85 0.53 12.73
CA ILE A 84 -4.26 -0.80 12.26
C ILE A 84 -5.74 -1.05 12.54
N ALA A 85 -6.20 -0.78 13.76
CA ALA A 85 -7.60 -0.96 14.10
C ALA A 85 -8.50 -0.14 13.16
N ARG A 86 -8.11 1.07 12.76
CA ARG A 86 -8.86 1.86 11.77
C ARG A 86 -8.78 1.27 10.36
N ILE A 87 -7.59 0.91 9.91
CA ILE A 87 -7.33 0.34 8.56
C ILE A 87 -8.06 -0.99 8.35
N PHE A 88 -8.24 -1.78 9.40
CA PHE A 88 -8.85 -3.11 9.30
C PHE A 88 -10.20 -3.19 10.02
N GLY A 89 -10.89 -2.08 10.26
CA GLY A 89 -12.28 -2.09 10.75
C GLY A 89 -12.46 -2.69 12.15
N GLY A 90 -11.53 -2.41 13.05
CA GLY A 90 -11.53 -2.84 14.46
C GLY A 90 -10.64 -4.05 14.74
N ASN A 91 -9.96 -4.62 13.75
CA ASN A 91 -9.04 -5.73 13.97
C ASN A 91 -7.73 -5.25 14.60
N ASP A 92 -7.30 -5.93 15.65
CA ASP A 92 -5.99 -5.67 16.28
C ASP A 92 -4.84 -6.24 15.45
N THR A 93 -3.64 -5.73 15.70
CA THR A 93 -2.40 -6.16 15.08
C THR A 93 -2.22 -7.68 15.09
N SER A 94 -2.55 -8.35 16.18
CA SER A 94 -2.45 -9.81 16.30
C SER A 94 -3.45 -10.55 15.42
N GLN A 95 -4.66 -10.03 15.23
CA GLN A 95 -5.68 -10.65 14.37
C GLN A 95 -5.30 -10.54 12.89
N VAL A 96 -4.81 -9.36 12.50
CA VAL A 96 -4.29 -9.12 11.14
C VAL A 96 -3.06 -9.99 10.88
N ALA A 97 -2.12 -10.06 11.83
CA ALA A 97 -0.94 -10.91 11.72
C ALA A 97 -1.30 -12.41 11.61
N ALA A 98 -2.25 -12.89 12.41
CA ALA A 98 -2.73 -14.27 12.36
C ALA A 98 -3.35 -14.59 10.98
N ALA A 99 -4.22 -13.72 10.47
CA ALA A 99 -4.83 -13.90 9.14
C ALA A 99 -3.80 -13.97 8.02
N LEU A 100 -2.74 -13.15 8.09
CA LEU A 100 -1.66 -13.13 7.11
C LEU A 100 -0.75 -14.35 7.22
N SER A 101 -0.39 -14.76 8.43
CA SER A 101 0.41 -15.97 8.65
C SER A 101 -0.31 -17.25 8.22
N GLY A 102 -1.62 -17.33 8.43
CA GLY A 102 -2.46 -18.46 8.00
C GLY A 102 -2.54 -18.62 6.48
N SER A 103 -2.24 -17.56 5.73
CA SER A 103 -2.16 -17.58 4.27
C SER A 103 -0.80 -18.04 3.73
N GLY A 104 0.17 -18.36 4.60
CA GLY A 104 1.53 -18.76 4.22
C GLY A 104 2.47 -17.59 3.92
N ALA A 105 2.08 -16.35 4.27
CA ALA A 105 2.80 -15.12 3.93
C ALA A 105 4.02 -14.80 4.83
N GLY A 106 4.55 -15.77 5.58
CA GLY A 106 5.80 -15.62 6.34
C GLY A 106 5.64 -15.62 7.87
N ASN A 107 6.69 -15.15 8.55
CA ASN A 107 6.85 -15.23 10.00
C ASN A 107 5.82 -14.36 10.74
N ALA A 108 4.87 -14.99 11.43
CA ALA A 108 3.79 -14.32 12.18
C ALA A 108 4.33 -13.31 13.19
N ASP A 109 5.39 -13.66 13.92
CA ASP A 109 6.05 -12.78 14.89
C ASP A 109 6.65 -11.53 14.25
N LEU A 110 7.27 -11.68 13.07
CA LEU A 110 7.83 -10.56 12.33
C LEU A 110 6.69 -9.66 11.82
N ILE A 111 5.65 -10.25 11.24
CA ILE A 111 4.47 -9.51 10.75
C ILE A 111 3.82 -8.72 11.89
N GLN A 112 3.63 -9.34 13.06
CA GLN A 112 3.00 -8.70 14.22
C GLN A 112 3.82 -7.50 14.75
N LYS A 113 5.15 -7.58 14.69
CA LYS A 113 6.04 -6.46 15.06
C LYS A 113 6.15 -5.39 13.96
N LEU A 114 6.05 -5.81 12.71
CA LEU A 114 6.26 -4.96 11.56
C LEU A 114 4.99 -4.16 11.20
N LEU A 115 3.82 -4.76 11.38
CA LEU A 115 2.51 -4.14 11.16
C LEU A 115 2.36 -2.75 11.81
N PRO A 116 2.56 -2.58 13.13
CA PRO A 116 2.31 -1.29 13.79
C PRO A 116 3.37 -0.24 13.42
N ILE A 117 4.50 -0.66 12.86
CA ILE A 117 5.52 0.23 12.32
C ILE A 117 5.17 0.65 10.88
N LEU A 118 4.72 -0.29 10.05
CA LEU A 118 4.41 -0.03 8.65
C LEU A 118 3.10 0.73 8.44
N ALA A 119 2.08 0.47 9.25
CA ALA A 119 0.79 1.16 9.14
C ALA A 119 0.93 2.70 9.12
N PRO A 120 1.59 3.35 10.10
CA PRO A 120 1.76 4.80 10.09
C PRO A 120 2.68 5.30 8.96
N ILE A 121 3.63 4.50 8.48
CA ILE A 121 4.49 4.86 7.33
C ILE A 121 3.68 4.89 6.03
N VAL A 122 2.84 3.88 5.80
CA VAL A 122 1.94 3.82 4.64
C VAL A 122 0.94 4.98 4.68
N LEU A 123 0.36 5.28 5.86
CA LEU A 123 -0.51 6.44 6.03
C LEU A 123 0.22 7.76 5.79
N ALA A 124 1.44 7.93 6.31
CA ALA A 124 2.26 9.11 6.07
C ALA A 124 2.52 9.33 4.58
N TYR A 125 2.82 8.25 3.84
CA TYR A 125 3.03 8.31 2.40
C TYR A 125 1.75 8.71 1.66
N ILE A 126 0.61 8.09 1.99
CA ILE A 126 -0.68 8.43 1.40
C ILE A 126 -1.02 9.89 1.67
N GLY A 127 -0.85 10.37 2.91
CA GLY A 127 -1.05 11.77 3.25
C GLY A 127 -0.11 12.73 2.51
N LYS A 128 1.15 12.31 2.30
CA LYS A 128 2.13 13.06 1.50
C LYS A 128 1.71 13.11 0.03
N GLN A 129 1.20 12.02 -0.54
CA GLN A 129 0.68 11.98 -1.91
C GLN A 129 -0.58 12.84 -2.05
N MET A 130 -1.51 12.79 -1.10
CA MET A 130 -2.68 13.66 -1.08
C MET A 130 -2.29 15.15 -1.03
N THR A 131 -1.27 15.48 -0.24
CA THR A 131 -0.76 16.85 -0.12
C THR A 131 -0.01 17.30 -1.38
N GLN A 132 0.77 16.39 -2.00
CA GLN A 132 1.47 16.65 -3.26
C GLN A 132 0.51 16.80 -4.44
N GLN A 133 -0.55 15.99 -4.50
CA GLN A 133 -1.58 16.05 -5.54
C GLN A 133 -2.42 17.33 -5.45
N LYS A 134 -2.47 17.99 -4.28
CA LYS A 134 -3.12 19.29 -4.07
C LYS A 134 -2.29 20.53 -4.48
N GLY A 135 -1.00 20.39 -4.80
CA GLY A 135 -0.19 21.47 -5.39
C GLY A 135 -0.17 22.82 -4.65
N GLY A 136 0.67 22.95 -3.60
CA GLY A 136 1.07 24.24 -3.00
C GLY A 136 0.42 24.61 -1.65
N PRO A 137 1.03 25.52 -0.85
CA PRO A 137 0.54 25.88 0.47
C PRO A 137 -0.67 26.84 0.37
N ALA A 138 -1.85 26.38 0.79
CA ALA A 138 -3.00 27.24 1.06
C ALA A 138 -3.99 26.55 2.05
N PRO A 139 -4.82 27.33 2.77
CA PRO A 139 -5.11 27.15 4.19
C PRO A 139 -6.16 26.09 4.50
N ALA A 140 -6.25 25.77 5.79
CA ALA A 140 -7.31 24.98 6.40
C ALA A 140 -8.70 25.47 5.97
N GLU A 141 -9.37 24.70 5.11
CA GLU A 141 -10.82 24.70 4.94
C GLU A 141 -11.23 23.40 4.19
N GLU A 142 -11.43 22.35 5.00
CA GLU A 142 -12.70 21.62 5.07
C GLU A 142 -13.54 21.59 3.77
N LYS A 143 -13.23 20.67 2.84
CA LYS A 143 -14.26 19.96 2.04
C LYS A 143 -13.68 18.82 1.18
N ALA A 144 -14.44 17.72 1.20
CA ALA A 144 -14.33 16.47 0.44
C ALA A 144 -13.22 15.49 0.90
N SER A 145 -13.31 15.10 2.17
CA SER A 145 -12.43 14.14 2.85
C SER A 145 -12.65 12.65 2.53
N GLY A 146 -12.95 12.34 1.27
CA GLY A 146 -13.01 10.95 0.81
C GLY A 146 -12.64 10.76 -0.65
N GLY A 147 -12.65 11.83 -1.45
CA GLY A 147 -12.24 11.78 -2.86
C GLY A 147 -10.73 11.69 -3.03
N ALA A 148 -9.97 12.52 -2.29
CA ALA A 148 -8.52 12.57 -2.42
C ALA A 148 -7.83 11.28 -1.98
N LEU A 149 -8.29 10.66 -0.88
CA LEU A 149 -7.82 9.35 -0.45
C LEU A 149 -8.12 8.30 -1.51
N ASN A 150 -9.34 8.26 -2.05
CA ASN A 150 -9.74 7.27 -3.04
C ASN A 150 -9.00 7.45 -4.37
N ASP A 151 -8.68 8.69 -4.77
CA ASP A 151 -7.86 8.96 -5.96
C ASP A 151 -6.42 8.46 -5.76
N VAL A 152 -5.81 8.73 -4.61
CA VAL A 152 -4.45 8.25 -4.29
C VAL A 152 -4.43 6.73 -4.21
N LEU A 153 -5.35 6.10 -3.48
CA LEU A 153 -5.46 4.64 -3.38
C LEU A 153 -5.75 4.00 -4.74
N GLY A 154 -6.63 4.61 -5.53
CA GLY A 154 -6.95 4.19 -6.89
C GLY A 154 -5.73 4.25 -7.80
N SER A 155 -4.90 5.29 -7.68
CA SER A 155 -3.65 5.42 -8.44
C SER A 155 -2.61 4.36 -8.04
N ILE A 156 -2.45 4.09 -6.73
CA ILE A 156 -1.54 3.07 -6.21
C ILE A 156 -2.00 1.67 -6.63
N LEU A 157 -3.29 1.37 -6.49
CA LEU A 157 -3.89 0.08 -6.83
C LEU A 157 -3.92 -0.16 -8.35
N SER A 158 -4.24 0.86 -9.13
CA SER A 158 -4.15 0.83 -10.60
C SER A 158 -2.70 0.62 -11.05
N GLY A 159 -1.73 1.26 -10.38
CA GLY A 159 -0.30 1.00 -10.57
C GLY A 159 0.10 -0.45 -10.26
N MET A 160 -0.44 -1.03 -9.19
CA MET A 160 -0.20 -2.43 -8.81
C MET A 160 -0.81 -3.43 -9.81
N SER A 161 -2.01 -3.14 -10.32
CA SER A 161 -2.66 -3.95 -11.37
C SER A 161 -1.92 -3.82 -12.71
N GLY A 162 -1.45 -2.61 -13.04
CA GLY A 162 -0.67 -2.31 -14.23
C GLY A 162 0.74 -2.93 -14.24
N SER A 163 1.30 -3.29 -13.08
CA SER A 163 2.59 -3.98 -12.94
C SER A 163 2.49 -5.50 -13.17
N ARG A 164 1.37 -6.14 -12.78
CA ARG A 164 1.11 -7.55 -13.15
C ARG A 164 0.86 -7.76 -14.65
N ASN A 165 0.52 -6.70 -15.39
CA ASN A 165 0.24 -6.78 -16.82
C ASN A 165 1.50 -6.78 -17.73
N LYS A 166 2.71 -6.55 -17.21
CA LYS A 166 3.94 -6.62 -18.04
C LYS A 166 4.68 -7.97 -18.00
N SER A 167 4.37 -8.84 -17.05
CA SER A 167 5.02 -10.16 -16.96
C SER A 167 4.06 -11.33 -17.24
N LEU A 168 2.79 -11.24 -16.82
CA LEU A 168 1.80 -12.31 -17.05
C LEU A 168 0.80 -11.98 -18.17
N GLY A 169 0.47 -10.69 -18.37
CA GLY A 169 -0.42 -10.24 -19.45
C GLY A 169 0.23 -10.24 -20.85
N GLY A 170 1.55 -10.07 -20.92
CA GLY A 170 2.31 -10.16 -22.17
C GLY A 170 2.39 -11.59 -22.70
N VAL A 171 2.73 -12.56 -21.86
CA VAL A 171 2.90 -13.96 -22.30
C VAL A 171 1.57 -14.65 -22.59
N LEU A 172 0.51 -14.35 -21.81
CA LEU A 172 -0.83 -14.89 -22.07
C LEU A 172 -1.54 -14.20 -23.24
N GLY A 173 -1.31 -12.89 -23.42
CA GLY A 173 -1.85 -12.13 -24.55
C GLY A 173 -1.19 -12.50 -25.88
N ASP A 174 0.11 -12.76 -25.88
CA ASP A 174 0.86 -13.08 -27.11
C ASP A 174 0.61 -14.53 -27.57
N VAL A 175 0.45 -15.49 -26.64
CA VAL A 175 0.11 -16.87 -26.99
C VAL A 175 -1.36 -17.04 -27.40
N LEU A 176 -2.29 -16.29 -26.80
CA LEU A 176 -3.71 -16.35 -27.17
C LEU A 176 -4.02 -15.51 -28.42
N GLY A 177 -3.37 -14.35 -28.57
CA GLY A 177 -3.49 -13.49 -29.76
C GLY A 177 -2.84 -14.09 -31.01
N SER A 178 -1.63 -14.65 -30.88
CA SER A 178 -0.91 -15.23 -32.03
C SER A 178 -1.58 -16.50 -32.55
N LYS A 179 -2.20 -17.31 -31.68
CA LYS A 179 -2.86 -18.56 -32.11
C LYS A 179 -4.27 -18.33 -32.69
N ALA A 180 -4.95 -17.24 -32.29
CA ALA A 180 -6.25 -16.87 -32.85
C ALA A 180 -6.12 -16.16 -34.21
N GLY A 181 -5.05 -15.37 -34.42
CA GLY A 181 -4.78 -14.68 -35.69
C GLY A 181 -4.39 -15.61 -36.83
N ASP A 182 -3.61 -16.66 -36.55
CA ASP A 182 -3.10 -17.58 -37.58
C ASP A 182 -4.19 -18.48 -38.19
N ILE A 183 -5.17 -18.91 -37.36
CA ILE A 183 -6.28 -19.77 -37.82
C ILE A 183 -7.29 -18.99 -38.69
N LEU A 184 -7.48 -17.69 -38.44
CA LEU A 184 -8.40 -16.87 -39.23
C LEU A 184 -7.76 -16.27 -40.49
N GLY A 185 -6.43 -16.07 -40.51
CA GLY A 185 -5.71 -15.61 -41.71
C GLY A 185 -5.53 -16.70 -42.78
N GLY A 186 -5.41 -17.97 -42.38
CA GLY A 186 -5.15 -19.08 -43.30
C GLY A 186 -6.34 -19.56 -44.13
N LEU A 187 -7.58 -19.19 -43.78
CA LEU A 187 -8.80 -19.69 -44.46
C LEU A 187 -9.33 -18.75 -45.56
N PHE A 188 -8.95 -17.48 -45.56
CA PHE A 188 -9.48 -16.48 -46.51
C PHE A 188 -8.53 -16.11 -47.67
N GLY A 189 -7.32 -16.69 -47.70
CA GLY A 189 -6.25 -16.30 -48.62
C GLY A 189 -5.88 -17.32 -49.69
N LYS A 190 -6.82 -18.13 -50.19
CA LYS A 190 -6.53 -19.05 -51.31
C LYS A 190 -7.66 -19.11 -52.35
N LYS A 191 -7.57 -18.20 -53.32
CA LYS A 191 -7.97 -18.43 -54.71
C LYS A 191 -7.08 -17.61 -55.62
#